data_AF-A0A0D0QL36-F1
#
_entry.id   AF-A0A0D0QL36-F1
#
_cell.length_a   1.000
_cell.length_b   1.000
_cell.length_c   1.000
_cell.angle_alpha   90.00
_cell.angle_beta   90.00
_cell.angle_gamma   90.00
#
_symmetry.space_group_name_H-M   'P 1'
#
loop_
_entity.id
_entity.type
_entity.pdbx_description
1 polymer ?
#
loop_
_entity_poly.entity_id
_entity_poly.type
_entity_poly.pdbx_seq_one_letter_code
_entity_poly.pdbx_strand_id
1 'polypeptide(L)'
;MLETAGMSAVFACYNDTIKDIIFTGSLAELPQNERMCRLLGQLHGLRFHLPKHSTFATAIGAAGYAKFEGEPEGSFFEKMKRNR
;
A
#
# COMPACT_ATOMS: atom_id res chain seq x y z
N MET A 1 -4.81 -13.73 11.39
CA MET A 1 -5.69 -12.82 10.61
C MET A 1 -5.02 -12.30 9.34
N LEU A 2 -3.71 -12.00 9.32
CA LEU A 2 -3.04 -11.52 8.10
C LEU A 2 -3.16 -12.47 6.90
N GLU A 3 -3.06 -13.79 7.11
CA GLU A 3 -3.17 -14.76 6.00
C GLU A 3 -4.49 -14.65 5.24
N THR A 4 -5.61 -14.52 5.96
CA THR A 4 -6.93 -14.34 5.35
C THR A 4 -7.02 -13.03 4.60
N ALA A 5 -6.50 -11.93 5.17
CA ALA A 5 -6.48 -10.63 4.50
C ALA A 5 -5.56 -10.63 3.25
N GLY A 6 -4.41 -11.30 3.33
CA GLY A 6 -3.47 -11.48 2.22
C GLY A 6 -4.07 -12.32 1.10
N MET A 7 -4.81 -13.39 1.44
CA MET A 7 -5.50 -14.21 0.46
C MET A 7 -6.67 -13.45 -0.21
N SER A 8 -7.42 -12.64 0.55
CA SER A 8 -8.43 -11.75 -0.04
C SER A 8 -7.80 -10.75 -1.01
N ALA A 9 -6.63 -10.20 -0.69
CA ALA A 9 -5.90 -9.30 -1.59
C ALA A 9 -5.41 -10.03 -2.86
N VAL A 10 -4.95 -11.28 -2.73
CA VAL A 10 -4.59 -12.15 -3.86
C VAL A 10 -5.79 -12.36 -4.77
N PHE A 11 -6.96 -12.69 -4.21
CA PHE A 11 -8.18 -12.89 -5.00
C PHE A 11 -8.63 -11.62 -5.70
N ALA A 12 -8.52 -10.46 -5.06
CA ALA A 12 -8.82 -9.18 -5.69
C ALA A 12 -7.90 -8.89 -6.89
N CYS A 13 -6.64 -9.29 -6.81
CA CYS A 13 -5.65 -9.09 -7.88
C CYS A 13 -5.62 -10.23 -8.92
N TYR A 14 -6.32 -11.35 -8.68
CA TYR A 14 -6.20 -12.55 -9.50
C TYR A 14 -6.69 -12.36 -10.94
N ASN A 15 -7.67 -11.48 -11.16
CA ASN A 15 -8.21 -11.16 -12.48
C ASN A 15 -7.87 -9.74 -12.94
N ASP A 16 -6.89 -9.10 -12.28
CA ASP A 16 -6.48 -7.74 -12.59
C ASP A 16 -5.00 -7.70 -12.99
N THR A 17 -4.60 -6.60 -13.61
CA THR A 17 -3.21 -6.26 -13.90
C THR A 17 -2.45 -5.77 -12.67
N ILE A 18 -3.14 -5.53 -11.56
CA ILE A 18 -2.55 -5.06 -10.30
C ILE A 18 -1.69 -6.16 -9.69
N LYS A 19 -0.40 -5.90 -9.58
CA LYS A 19 0.57 -6.82 -8.96
C LYS A 19 1.23 -6.25 -7.71
N ASP A 20 1.04 -4.97 -7.42
CA ASP A 20 1.62 -4.31 -6.26
C ASP A 20 0.55 -4.09 -5.20
N ILE A 21 0.76 -4.68 -4.03
CA ILE A 21 -0.16 -4.59 -2.88
C ILE A 21 0.60 -3.91 -1.74
N ILE A 22 0.07 -2.79 -1.25
CA ILE A 22 0.62 -2.09 -0.10
C ILE A 22 -0.23 -2.44 1.12
N PHE A 23 0.38 -3.05 2.13
CA PHE A 23 -0.31 -3.35 3.39
C PHE A 23 -0.12 -2.20 4.39
N THR A 24 -1.22 -1.58 4.81
CA THR A 24 -1.23 -0.46 5.76
C THR A 24 -1.92 -0.83 7.08
N GLY A 25 -1.69 -0.04 8.14
CA GLY A 25 -2.24 -0.29 9.47
C GLY A 25 -1.29 -1.03 10.43
N SER A 26 -1.69 -1.13 11.70
CA SER A 26 -0.87 -1.72 12.79
C SER A 26 -0.50 -3.19 12.57
N LEU A 27 -1.27 -3.90 11.75
CA LEU A 27 -0.96 -5.28 11.36
C LEU A 27 0.28 -5.36 10.47
N ALA A 28 0.69 -4.31 9.77
CA ALA A 28 1.92 -4.31 8.97
C ALA A 28 3.19 -4.06 9.79
N GLU A 29 3.09 -3.77 11.10
CA GLU A 29 4.25 -3.53 11.98
C GLU A 29 4.85 -4.81 12.57
N LEU A 30 4.15 -5.95 12.45
CA LEU A 30 4.63 -7.24 12.97
C LEU A 30 5.64 -7.89 12.00
N PRO A 31 6.85 -8.24 12.44
CA PRO A 31 7.87 -8.82 11.55
C PRO A 31 7.49 -10.22 11.01
N GLN A 32 6.63 -10.96 11.72
CA GLN A 32 6.08 -12.23 11.24
C GLN A 32 5.20 -12.04 10.00
N ASN A 33 4.55 -10.89 9.88
CA ASN A 33 3.63 -10.60 8.79
C ASN A 33 4.37 -10.32 7.48
N GLU A 34 5.54 -9.70 7.57
CA GLU A 34 6.41 -9.48 6.41
C GLU A 34 6.85 -10.81 5.75
N ARG A 35 7.11 -11.84 6.56
CA ARG A 35 7.47 -13.17 6.05
C ARG A 35 6.31 -13.84 5.32
N MET A 36 5.10 -13.75 5.87
CA MET A 36 3.90 -14.30 5.24
C MET A 36 3.52 -13.56 3.95
N CYS A 37 3.57 -12.22 3.95
CA CYS A 37 3.34 -11.42 2.75
C CYS A 37 4.37 -11.73 1.65
N ARG A 38 5.65 -11.93 2.00
CA ARG A 38 6.67 -12.36 1.02
C ARG A 38 6.35 -13.73 0.43
N LEU A 39 5.94 -14.70 1.26
CA LEU A 39 5.58 -16.04 0.79
C LEU A 39 4.37 -16.02 -0.14
N LEU A 40 3.29 -15.32 0.25
CA LEU A 40 2.09 -15.15 -0.57
C LEU A 40 2.41 -14.43 -1.89
N GLY A 41 3.28 -13.43 -1.84
CA GLY A 41 3.76 -12.71 -3.02
C GLY A 41 4.49 -13.62 -4.00
N GLN A 42 5.40 -14.46 -3.51
CA GLN A 42 6.12 -15.43 -4.34
C GLN A 42 5.18 -16.49 -4.94
N LEU A 43 4.22 -16.98 -4.16
CA LEU A 43 3.31 -18.03 -4.60
C LEU A 43 2.33 -17.56 -5.68
N HIS A 44 1.86 -16.32 -5.60
CA HIS A 44 0.85 -15.77 -6.51
C HIS A 44 1.39 -14.74 -7.52
N GLY A 45 2.70 -14.51 -7.55
CA GLY A 45 3.33 -13.53 -8.46
C GLY A 45 2.97 -12.08 -8.13
N LEU A 46 2.73 -11.78 -6.85
CA LEU A 46 2.36 -10.46 -6.33
C LEU A 46 3.53 -9.85 -5.54
N ARG A 47 3.61 -8.53 -5.54
CA ARG A 47 4.62 -7.75 -4.82
C ARG A 47 3.97 -7.06 -3.63
N PHE A 48 4.19 -7.60 -2.45
CA PHE A 48 3.72 -6.99 -1.21
C PHE A 48 4.75 -5.98 -0.70
N HIS A 49 4.31 -4.75 -0.47
CA HIS A 49 5.09 -3.66 0.09
C HIS A 49 4.60 -3.37 1.52
N LEU A 50 5.50 -3.48 2.49
CA LEU A 50 5.25 -3.12 3.89
C LEU A 50 6.09 -1.88 4.24
N PRO A 51 5.57 -0.67 4.03
CA PRO A 51 6.31 0.55 4.35
C PRO A 51 6.50 0.71 5.86
N LYS A 52 7.66 1.21 6.26
CA LYS A 52 7.93 1.61 7.65
C LYS A 52 6.96 2.75 8.02
N HIS A 53 6.25 2.64 9.16
CA HIS A 53 5.19 3.56 9.59
C HIS A 53 3.83 3.43 8.85
N SER A 54 3.53 2.25 8.31
CA SER A 54 2.27 1.87 7.68
C SER A 54 1.00 2.23 8.48
N THR A 55 1.06 2.26 9.81
CA THR A 55 -0.07 2.66 10.70
C THR A 55 -0.47 4.12 10.55
N PHE A 56 0.49 4.98 10.20
CA PHE A 56 0.25 6.41 10.06
C PHE A 56 -0.14 6.80 8.64
N ALA A 57 -0.26 5.85 7.70
CA ALA A 57 -0.63 6.13 6.32
C ALA A 57 -1.93 6.95 6.21
N THR A 58 -2.93 6.64 7.04
CA THR A 58 -4.18 7.39 7.10
C THR A 58 -3.99 8.82 7.61
N ALA A 59 -3.20 9.00 8.68
CA ALA A 59 -2.94 10.32 9.25
C ALA A 59 -2.09 11.19 8.30
N ILE A 60 -1.10 10.59 7.63
CA ILE A 60 -0.28 11.24 6.61
C ILE A 60 -1.15 11.63 5.41
N GLY A 61 -2.04 10.74 4.97
CA GLY A 61 -2.99 11.01 3.90
C GLY A 61 -3.94 12.16 4.24
N ALA A 62 -4.51 12.17 5.44
CA ALA A 62 -5.40 13.22 5.91
C ALA A 62 -4.69 14.57 6.09
N ALA A 63 -3.49 14.57 6.70
CA ALA A 63 -2.68 15.78 6.86
C ALA A 63 -2.19 16.32 5.51
N GLY A 64 -1.85 15.44 4.57
CA GLY A 64 -1.59 15.79 3.19
C GLY A 64 -2.81 16.45 2.57
N TYR A 65 -3.96 15.78 2.58
CA TYR A 65 -5.19 16.30 2.00
C TYR A 65 -5.58 17.67 2.57
N ALA A 66 -5.56 17.84 3.90
CA ALA A 66 -5.83 19.12 4.56
C ALA A 66 -4.85 20.22 4.15
N LYS A 67 -3.59 19.87 3.87
CA LYS A 67 -2.57 20.80 3.35
C LYS A 67 -2.79 21.16 1.87
N PHE A 68 -3.52 20.32 1.13
CA PHE A 68 -3.79 20.47 -0.30
C PHE A 68 -5.18 21.02 -0.63
N GLU A 69 -6.03 21.37 0.36
CA GLU A 69 -7.33 22.04 0.16
C GLU A 69 -7.25 23.41 -0.58
N GLY A 70 -6.05 23.86 -0.99
CA GLY A 70 -5.81 25.04 -1.82
C GLY A 70 -5.11 24.81 -3.16
N GLU A 71 -4.78 23.57 -3.58
CA GLU A 71 -4.18 23.31 -4.91
C GLU A 71 -5.06 22.39 -5.79
N PRO A 72 -5.25 22.71 -7.09
CA PRO A 72 -6.11 21.94 -7.99
C PRO A 72 -5.57 20.52 -8.21
N GLU A 73 -6.49 19.55 -8.30
CA GLU A 73 -6.28 18.09 -8.31
C GLU A 73 -5.28 17.56 -9.37
N GLY A 74 -4.89 18.38 -10.36
CA GLY A 74 -3.89 18.05 -11.38
C GLY A 74 -2.43 18.41 -11.06
N SER A 75 -2.17 19.25 -10.05
CA SER A 75 -0.82 19.73 -9.68
C SER A 75 0.05 18.61 -9.06
N PHE A 76 -0.59 17.65 -8.40
CA PHE A 76 0.09 16.58 -7.64
C PHE A 76 0.91 15.64 -8.54
N PHE A 77 0.28 15.08 -9.59
CA PHE A 77 0.96 14.16 -10.52
C PHE A 77 2.01 14.89 -11.39
N GLU A 78 1.79 16.17 -11.71
CA GLU A 78 2.74 17.01 -12.44
C GLU A 78 3.97 17.38 -11.59
N LYS A 79 3.79 17.80 -10.33
CA LYS A 79 4.92 18.06 -9.41
C LYS A 79 5.73 16.79 -9.11
N MET A 80 5.08 15.63 -9.05
CA MET A 80 5.78 14.36 -8.83
C MET A 80 6.54 13.89 -10.08
N LYS A 81 6.02 14.15 -11.30
CA LYS A 81 6.74 13.91 -12.56
C LYS A 81 7.90 14.88 -12.78
N ARG A 82 7.80 16.12 -12.30
CA ARG A 82 8.84 17.15 -12.46
C ARG A 82 10.10 16.92 -11.62
N ASN A 83 10.09 15.93 -10.71
CA ASN A 83 11.23 15.60 -9.86
C ASN A 83 11.83 14.21 -10.17
N ARG A 84 11.73 13.76 -11.43
CA ARG A 84 12.50 12.64 -11.97
C ARG A 84 13.46 13.12 -13.05
#